data_AF-A0A1D1ZW28-F1
#
_entry.id   AF-A0A1D1ZW28-F1
#
_cell.length_a   1.000
_cell.length_b   1.000
_cell.length_c   1.000
_cell.angle_alpha   90.00
_cell.angle_beta   90.00
_cell.angle_gamma   90.00
#
_symmetry.space_group_name_H-M   'P 1'
#
loop_
_entity.id
_entity.type
_entity.pdbx_description
1 polymer ?
#
loop_
_entity_poly.entity_id
_entity_poly.type
_entity_poly.pdbx_seq_one_letter_code
_entity_poly.pdbx_strand_id
1 'polypeptide(L)'
;HKLLPFLPDVDIITLQNPFGFLARDSDVESMSDGWDAATAYGYNDVLDDEEMGWARYAHSMRVFVFNSGLFYIRATQASMDLLNKVIHRVETENGWDQALFNECIFFPSHPGYKDPSVTRRVLDFELFMNSKTLFKFLRYSGQKYIDHRPVMIHVNYHSNKFERMGAVVKRYVDGDLKALDDFPVRS
;
A
#
# COMPACT_ATOMS: atom_id res chain seq x y z
N HIS A 1 -7.10 2.10 28.43
CA HIS A 1 -6.14 1.73 27.37
C HIS A 1 -6.79 0.73 26.43
N LYS A 2 -7.47 1.19 25.38
CA LYS A 2 -7.93 0.33 24.28
C LYS A 2 -6.88 0.44 23.17
N LEU A 3 -6.12 -0.62 22.95
CA LEU A 3 -5.33 -0.79 21.73
C LEU A 3 -6.33 -0.85 20.57
N LEU A 4 -6.23 0.05 19.60
CA LEU A 4 -6.96 -0.06 18.34
C LEU A 4 -6.26 -1.15 17.50
N PRO A 5 -6.91 -2.26 17.16
CA PRO A 5 -6.41 -3.16 16.14
C PRO A 5 -6.95 -2.65 14.79
N PHE A 6 -6.15 -1.87 14.06
CA PHE A 6 -6.39 -1.78 12.61
C PHE A 6 -5.72 -3.04 12.02
N LEU A 7 -6.53 -3.98 11.55
CA LEU A 7 -6.13 -5.32 11.14
C LEU A 7 -5.07 -5.25 10.03
N PRO A 8 -3.81 -5.63 10.28
CA PRO A 8 -2.96 -6.06 9.17
C PRO A 8 -3.63 -7.30 8.57
N ASP A 9 -3.79 -7.33 7.25
CA ASP A 9 -4.37 -8.50 6.58
C ASP A 9 -3.65 -9.80 6.99
N VAL A 10 -4.38 -10.91 7.02
CA VAL A 10 -3.83 -12.20 7.50
C VAL A 10 -2.78 -12.82 6.55
N ASP A 11 -2.56 -12.22 5.39
CA ASP A 11 -1.68 -12.68 4.31
C ASP A 11 -0.39 -11.86 4.19
N ILE A 12 0.15 -11.40 5.32
CA ILE A 12 1.41 -10.66 5.41
C ILE A 12 2.54 -11.54 5.94
N ILE A 13 3.72 -11.38 5.36
CA ILE A 13 4.98 -12.00 5.83
C ILE A 13 5.95 -10.90 6.22
N THR A 14 6.43 -10.95 7.46
CA THR A 14 7.45 -10.02 7.99
C THR A 14 8.79 -10.76 8.10
N LEU A 15 9.80 -10.30 7.38
CA LEU A 15 11.12 -10.93 7.28
C LEU A 15 12.22 -10.18 8.05
N GLN A 16 11.96 -8.91 8.38
CA GLN A 16 12.82 -8.03 9.15
C GLN A 16 11.95 -7.19 10.09
N ASN A 17 12.53 -6.64 11.17
CA ASN A 17 11.80 -5.77 12.09
C ASN A 17 11.34 -4.49 11.36
N PRO A 18 10.03 -4.29 11.11
CA PRO A 18 9.55 -3.18 10.28
C PRO A 18 9.72 -1.82 10.96
N PHE A 19 9.77 -1.78 12.29
CA PHE A 19 9.95 -0.54 13.03
C PHE A 19 11.33 0.11 12.79
N GLY A 20 12.33 -0.66 12.35
CA GLY A 20 13.63 -0.13 11.95
C GLY A 20 13.59 0.65 10.63
N PHE A 21 12.53 0.50 9.84
CA PHE A 21 12.40 1.05 8.49
C PHE A 21 11.28 2.11 8.36
N LEU A 22 10.65 2.49 9.47
CA LEU A 22 9.70 3.61 9.51
C LEU A 22 10.46 4.94 9.62
N ALA A 23 10.08 5.94 8.83
CA ALA A 23 10.68 7.27 8.88
C ALA A 23 10.22 8.06 10.12
N ARG A 24 8.99 7.80 10.56
CA ARG A 24 8.28 8.50 11.63
C ARG A 24 8.20 10.01 11.40
N ASP A 25 8.06 10.46 10.17
CA ASP A 25 7.96 11.90 9.85
C ASP A 25 6.56 12.35 9.43
N SER A 26 5.64 11.40 9.28
CA SER A 26 4.27 11.64 8.83
C SER A 26 3.26 11.04 9.81
N ASP A 27 2.06 11.61 9.87
CA ASP A 27 0.96 11.12 10.69
C ASP A 27 0.59 9.68 10.34
N VAL A 28 0.60 9.36 9.04
CA VAL A 28 0.37 8.02 8.49
C VAL A 28 1.53 7.61 7.59
N GLU A 29 2.13 6.45 7.86
CA GLU A 29 3.05 5.77 6.95
C GLU A 29 2.48 4.40 6.56
N SER A 30 2.48 4.10 5.27
CA SER A 30 1.84 2.87 4.77
C SER A 30 2.51 2.34 3.51
N MET A 31 2.22 1.06 3.24
CA MET A 31 2.53 0.41 1.97
C MET A 31 1.71 1.03 0.84
N SER A 32 2.18 0.92 -0.40
CA SER A 32 1.42 1.34 -1.59
C SER A 32 0.90 0.13 -2.36
N ASP A 33 -0.27 0.28 -2.99
CA ASP A 33 -0.75 -0.66 -4.01
C ASP A 33 -0.02 -0.47 -5.37
N GLY A 34 0.80 0.58 -5.50
CA GLY A 34 1.76 0.75 -6.59
C GLY A 34 2.89 -0.29 -6.55
N TRP A 35 3.54 -0.52 -7.69
CA TRP A 35 4.53 -1.61 -7.85
C TRP A 35 5.84 -1.16 -8.53
N ASP A 36 5.93 0.12 -8.86
CA ASP A 36 7.12 0.80 -9.36
C ASP A 36 7.17 2.22 -8.78
N ALA A 37 8.26 2.96 -8.97
CA ALA A 37 8.41 4.29 -8.37
C ALA A 37 7.30 5.26 -8.78
N ALA A 38 6.87 5.26 -10.05
CA ALA A 38 5.83 6.16 -10.54
C ALA A 38 4.47 5.84 -9.91
N THR A 39 4.09 4.56 -9.88
CA THR A 39 2.80 4.13 -9.31
C THR A 39 2.80 4.19 -7.79
N ALA A 40 3.92 3.88 -7.13
CA ALA A 40 4.02 3.89 -5.69
C ALA A 40 3.99 5.31 -5.11
N TYR A 41 4.73 6.26 -5.72
CA TYR A 41 4.88 7.63 -5.21
C TYR A 41 3.98 8.65 -5.92
N GLY A 42 3.28 8.23 -6.97
CA GLY A 42 2.39 9.05 -7.76
C GLY A 42 3.09 9.79 -8.90
N TYR A 43 2.27 10.27 -9.84
CA TYR A 43 2.73 11.03 -11.00
C TYR A 43 1.68 12.05 -11.44
N ASN A 44 2.14 13.03 -12.23
CA ASN A 44 1.27 13.97 -12.92
C ASN A 44 0.61 13.24 -14.10
N ASP A 45 -0.71 13.18 -14.09
CA ASP A 45 -1.53 12.55 -15.11
C ASP A 45 -2.29 13.64 -15.86
N VAL A 46 -2.34 13.56 -17.19
CA VAL A 46 -2.92 14.63 -18.02
C VAL A 46 -4.21 14.10 -18.64
N LEU A 47 -5.33 14.73 -18.26
CA LEU A 47 -6.59 14.52 -18.96
C LEU A 47 -6.53 15.26 -20.29
N ASP A 48 -6.79 14.52 -21.36
CA ASP A 48 -6.84 15.04 -22.72
C ASP A 48 -8.31 15.24 -23.14
N ASP A 49 -8.73 16.49 -23.27
CA ASP A 49 -10.06 16.89 -23.73
C ASP A 49 -9.94 17.68 -25.06
N GLU A 50 -10.09 16.98 -26.18
CA GLU A 50 -9.85 17.56 -27.52
C GLU A 50 -10.76 18.76 -27.83
N GLU A 51 -11.98 18.80 -27.27
CA GLU A 51 -12.96 19.86 -27.55
C GLU A 51 -12.57 21.20 -26.90
N MET A 52 -11.72 21.17 -25.87
CA MET A 52 -11.29 22.35 -25.11
C MET A 52 -10.18 23.17 -25.78
N GLY A 53 -9.69 22.75 -26.95
CA GLY A 53 -8.75 23.53 -27.77
C GLY A 53 -7.46 23.87 -27.04
N TRP A 54 -7.23 25.16 -26.74
CA TRP A 54 -6.01 25.60 -26.04
C TRP A 54 -5.90 25.04 -24.60
N ALA A 55 -7.04 24.74 -23.96
CA ALA A 55 -7.13 24.20 -22.62
C ALA A 55 -7.28 22.65 -22.60
N ARG A 56 -6.93 21.99 -23.71
CA ARG A 56 -7.06 20.54 -23.92
C ARG A 56 -6.41 19.69 -22.82
N TYR A 57 -5.28 20.13 -22.27
CA TYR A 57 -4.51 19.37 -21.30
C TYR A 57 -4.74 19.88 -19.88
N ALA A 58 -5.54 19.14 -19.12
CA ALA A 58 -5.77 19.41 -17.71
C ALA A 58 -4.91 18.48 -16.84
N HIS A 59 -4.08 19.07 -15.99
CA HIS A 59 -3.24 18.32 -15.07
C HIS A 59 -4.03 17.76 -13.90
N SER A 60 -3.77 16.50 -13.57
CA SER A 60 -4.26 15.79 -12.41
C SER A 60 -3.11 15.08 -11.72
N MET A 61 -3.31 14.67 -10.47
CA MET A 61 -2.34 13.87 -9.73
C MET A 61 -2.91 12.48 -9.53
N ARG A 62 -2.17 11.47 -9.96
CA ARG A 62 -2.55 10.07 -9.77
C ARG A 62 -1.65 9.42 -8.74
N VAL A 63 -2.26 8.93 -7.68
CA VAL A 63 -1.61 8.23 -6.57
C VAL A 63 -2.33 6.90 -6.37
N PHE A 64 -1.57 5.82 -6.18
CA PHE A 64 -2.16 4.57 -5.75
C PHE A 64 -2.58 4.67 -4.29
N VAL A 65 -3.66 3.97 -3.97
CA VAL A 65 -4.15 3.84 -2.61
C VAL A 65 -3.09 3.19 -1.72
N PHE A 66 -3.14 3.53 -0.44
CA PHE A 66 -2.41 2.82 0.58
C PHE A 66 -2.94 1.40 0.72
N ASN A 67 -2.00 0.49 0.89
CA ASN A 67 -2.21 -0.94 0.99
C ASN A 67 -2.37 -1.36 2.46
N SER A 68 -3.37 -2.18 2.74
CA SER A 68 -3.73 -2.67 4.09
C SER A 68 -2.72 -3.62 4.73
N GLY A 69 -1.60 -3.89 4.05
CA GLY A 69 -0.51 -4.67 4.61
C GLY A 69 0.09 -4.01 5.85
N LEU A 70 0.20 -2.69 5.87
CA LEU A 70 0.70 -1.98 7.05
C LEU A 70 0.20 -0.55 7.08
N PHE A 71 -0.37 -0.15 8.22
CA PHE A 71 -0.59 1.24 8.58
C PHE A 71 0.16 1.54 9.87
N TYR A 72 1.15 2.42 9.80
CA TYR A 72 1.75 3.06 10.96
C TYR A 72 1.11 4.42 11.16
N ILE A 73 0.51 4.65 12.33
CA ILE A 73 -0.20 5.89 12.63
C ILE A 73 0.39 6.50 13.91
N ARG A 74 0.88 7.74 13.81
CA ARG A 74 1.37 8.51 14.95
C ARG A 74 0.19 9.06 15.77
N ALA A 75 0.35 9.16 17.09
CA ALA A 75 -0.66 9.72 17.97
C ALA A 75 -0.67 11.27 17.93
N THR A 76 -1.14 11.85 16.82
CA THR A 76 -1.36 13.30 16.65
C THR A 76 -2.86 13.60 16.65
N GLN A 77 -3.24 14.87 16.79
CA GLN A 77 -4.65 15.26 16.73
C GLN A 77 -5.26 14.92 15.35
N ALA A 78 -4.53 15.16 14.26
CA ALA A 78 -4.97 14.82 12.91
C ALA A 78 -5.21 13.31 12.74
N SER A 79 -4.31 12.47 13.28
CA SER A 79 -4.51 11.02 13.30
C SER A 79 -5.72 10.58 14.11
N MET A 80 -5.99 11.23 15.25
CA MET A 80 -7.19 10.93 16.04
C MET A 80 -8.47 11.31 15.29
N ASP A 81 -8.47 12.45 14.61
CA ASP A 81 -9.60 12.90 13.78
C ASP A 81 -9.82 11.96 12.60
N LEU A 82 -8.75 11.49 11.95
CA LEU A 82 -8.78 10.45 10.93
C LEU A 82 -9.40 9.16 11.46
N LEU A 83 -8.90 8.63 12.58
CA LEU A 83 -9.37 7.36 13.13
C LEU A 83 -10.84 7.43 13.55
N ASN A 84 -11.27 8.52 14.20
CA ASN A 84 -12.68 8.73 14.53
C ASN A 84 -13.56 8.73 13.29
N LYS A 85 -13.12 9.37 12.20
CA LYS A 85 -13.83 9.39 10.93
C LYS A 85 -13.91 8.00 10.30
N VAL A 86 -12.79 7.29 10.23
CA VAL A 86 -12.75 5.94 9.63
C VAL A 86 -13.64 4.97 10.40
N ILE A 87 -13.58 4.97 11.74
CA ILE A 87 -14.46 4.14 12.58
C ILE A 87 -15.92 4.45 12.29
N HIS A 88 -16.31 5.72 12.29
CA HIS A 88 -17.68 6.11 11.99
C HIS A 88 -18.15 5.61 10.62
N ARG A 89 -17.31 5.73 9.58
CA ARG A 89 -17.66 5.26 8.23
C ARG A 89 -17.76 3.73 8.16
N VAL A 90 -16.81 3.01 8.75
CA VAL A 90 -16.85 1.53 8.81
C VAL A 90 -18.10 1.03 9.56
N GLU A 91 -18.54 1.73 10.60
CA GLU A 91 -19.73 1.35 11.39
C GLU A 91 -21.06 1.68 10.70
N THR A 92 -21.09 2.65 9.78
CA THR A 92 -22.33 3.19 9.20
C THR A 92 -22.49 2.94 7.71
N GLU A 93 -21.41 2.63 6.99
CA GLU A 93 -21.39 2.42 5.56
C GLU A 93 -21.06 0.96 5.23
N ASN A 94 -21.65 0.43 4.16
CA ASN A 94 -21.28 -0.87 3.63
C ASN A 94 -20.14 -0.69 2.60
N GLY A 95 -18.90 -0.68 3.09
CA GLY A 95 -17.70 -0.50 2.27
C GLY A 95 -16.55 -1.39 2.74
N TRP A 96 -15.55 -1.56 1.89
CA TRP A 96 -14.32 -2.27 2.27
C TRP A 96 -13.42 -1.36 3.10
N ASP A 97 -12.91 -1.84 4.23
CA ASP A 97 -12.16 -1.02 5.21
C ASP A 97 -10.99 -0.25 4.60
N GLN A 98 -10.19 -0.89 3.73
CA GLN A 98 -9.09 -0.21 3.03
C GLN A 98 -9.62 0.92 2.13
N ALA A 99 -10.74 0.71 1.42
CA ALA A 99 -11.31 1.74 0.56
C ALA A 99 -11.77 2.94 1.41
N LEU A 100 -12.53 2.69 2.49
CA LEU A 100 -12.99 3.75 3.39
C LEU A 100 -11.83 4.52 4.04
N PHE A 101 -10.77 3.81 4.48
CA PHE A 101 -9.57 4.43 5.01
C PHE A 101 -8.88 5.34 3.98
N ASN A 102 -8.73 4.87 2.74
CA ASN A 102 -8.12 5.64 1.68
C ASN A 102 -8.95 6.87 1.29
N GLU A 103 -10.26 6.74 1.15
CA GLU A 103 -11.13 7.89 0.89
C GLU A 103 -11.01 8.96 1.97
N CYS A 104 -10.97 8.55 3.25
CA CYS A 104 -10.77 9.44 4.40
C CYS A 104 -9.45 10.22 4.35
N ILE A 105 -8.48 9.77 3.57
CA ILE A 105 -7.13 10.32 3.52
C ILE A 105 -6.83 11.06 2.21
N PHE A 106 -7.43 10.60 1.10
CA PHE A 106 -7.12 11.11 -0.23
C PHE A 106 -8.13 12.15 -0.72
N PHE A 107 -9.38 12.12 -0.26
CA PHE A 107 -10.35 13.14 -0.68
C PHE A 107 -10.06 14.49 0.00
N PRO A 108 -10.00 15.60 -0.78
CA PRO A 108 -9.85 16.93 -0.21
C PRO A 108 -11.11 17.36 0.54
N SER A 109 -11.02 18.38 1.39
CA SER A 109 -12.22 19.00 1.96
C SER A 109 -13.16 19.49 0.86
N HIS A 110 -14.45 19.18 0.99
CA HIS A 110 -15.51 19.59 0.07
C HIS A 110 -16.84 19.77 0.83
N PRO A 111 -17.92 20.31 0.23
CA PRO A 111 -19.20 20.41 0.92
C PRO A 111 -19.62 19.07 1.51
N GLY A 112 -19.89 19.05 2.82
CA GLY A 112 -20.25 17.83 3.57
C GLY A 112 -19.07 16.96 4.02
N TYR A 113 -17.83 17.26 3.65
CA TYR A 113 -16.65 16.48 4.02
C TYR A 113 -15.48 17.38 4.43
N LYS A 114 -14.98 17.18 5.65
CA LYS A 114 -13.75 17.81 6.13
C LYS A 114 -12.63 16.76 6.13
N ASP A 115 -11.58 17.05 5.35
CA ASP A 115 -10.31 16.32 5.36
C ASP A 115 -9.68 16.36 6.77
N PRO A 116 -9.16 15.23 7.29
CA PRO A 116 -8.53 15.17 8.61
C PRO A 116 -7.15 15.85 8.67
N SER A 117 -6.62 16.33 7.55
CA SER A 117 -5.36 17.07 7.45
C SER A 117 -4.13 16.29 7.96
N VAL A 118 -4.13 14.99 7.71
CA VAL A 118 -2.99 14.11 8.02
C VAL A 118 -1.88 14.25 6.99
N THR A 119 -0.65 14.30 7.48
CA THR A 119 0.55 14.10 6.66
C THR A 119 0.75 12.61 6.36
N ARG A 120 1.36 12.30 5.22
CA ARG A 120 1.40 10.96 4.64
C ARG A 120 2.76 10.61 4.10
N ARG A 121 3.16 9.35 4.27
CA ARG A 121 4.32 8.75 3.61
C ARG A 121 3.99 7.38 3.04
N VAL A 122 4.37 7.19 1.79
CA VAL A 122 4.51 5.87 1.19
C VAL A 122 5.87 5.30 1.61
N LEU A 123 5.86 4.11 2.21
CA LEU A 123 7.07 3.37 2.54
C LEU A 123 7.76 2.88 1.25
N ASP A 124 9.05 2.58 1.33
CA ASP A 124 9.79 2.03 0.18
C ASP A 124 9.09 0.78 -0.37
N PHE A 125 8.62 0.85 -1.62
CA PHE A 125 7.75 -0.18 -2.20
C PHE A 125 8.50 -1.49 -2.49
N GLU A 126 9.83 -1.49 -2.50
CA GLU A 126 10.65 -2.70 -2.65
C GLU A 126 10.97 -3.31 -1.29
N LEU A 127 11.06 -2.52 -0.22
CA LEU A 127 11.18 -3.05 1.15
C LEU A 127 9.83 -3.53 1.70
N PHE A 128 8.76 -2.82 1.39
CA PHE A 128 7.40 -3.15 1.80
C PHE A 128 6.56 -3.46 0.56
N MET A 129 6.63 -4.71 0.10
CA MET A 129 6.09 -5.12 -1.19
C MET A 129 4.67 -5.64 -1.11
N ASN A 130 3.86 -5.31 -2.12
CA ASN A 130 2.66 -6.07 -2.44
C ASN A 130 2.98 -7.24 -3.40
N SER A 131 2.00 -8.11 -3.66
CA SER A 131 2.17 -9.26 -4.56
C SER A 131 2.66 -8.89 -5.95
N LYS A 132 2.21 -7.75 -6.48
CA LYS A 132 2.56 -7.35 -7.83
C LYS A 132 4.03 -6.97 -7.90
N THR A 133 4.55 -6.21 -6.93
CA THR A 133 5.98 -5.91 -6.83
C THR A 133 6.80 -7.20 -6.82
N LEU A 134 6.44 -8.20 -6.01
CA LEU A 134 7.20 -9.44 -5.91
C LEU A 134 7.05 -10.36 -7.13
N PHE A 135 5.83 -10.81 -7.40
CA PHE A 135 5.55 -11.88 -8.36
C PHE A 135 5.57 -11.41 -9.82
N LYS A 136 5.33 -10.13 -10.09
CA LYS A 136 5.33 -9.62 -11.47
C LYS A 136 6.65 -8.96 -11.86
N PHE A 137 7.34 -8.31 -10.92
CA PHE A 137 8.50 -7.48 -11.24
C PHE A 137 9.79 -7.98 -10.60
N LEU A 138 9.90 -7.95 -9.27
CA LEU A 138 11.15 -8.23 -8.56
C LEU A 138 11.69 -9.61 -8.91
N ARG A 139 10.86 -10.67 -8.93
CA ARG A 139 11.36 -12.03 -9.22
C ARG A 139 12.06 -12.20 -10.57
N TYR A 140 11.78 -11.30 -11.53
CA TYR A 140 12.39 -11.32 -12.86
C TYR A 140 13.56 -10.33 -13.01
N SER A 141 13.97 -9.67 -11.94
CA SER A 141 15.03 -8.65 -11.96
C SER A 141 16.47 -9.21 -11.89
N GLY A 142 16.63 -10.52 -12.09
CA GLY A 142 17.93 -11.19 -12.13
C GLY A 142 18.68 -11.09 -10.80
N GLN A 143 19.90 -10.53 -10.82
CA GLN A 143 20.75 -10.43 -9.63
C GLN A 143 20.08 -9.64 -8.50
N LYS A 144 19.30 -8.60 -8.84
CA LYS A 144 18.54 -7.83 -7.86
C LYS A 144 17.59 -8.72 -7.07
N TYR A 145 16.88 -9.65 -7.71
CA TYR A 145 16.01 -10.59 -7.00
C TYR A 145 16.78 -11.44 -6.00
N ILE A 146 17.97 -11.91 -6.37
CA ILE A 146 18.80 -12.81 -5.57
C ILE A 146 19.24 -12.09 -4.28
N ASP A 147 19.77 -10.87 -4.43
CA ASP A 147 20.37 -10.10 -3.34
C ASP A 147 19.34 -9.37 -2.47
N HIS A 148 18.13 -9.12 -3.00
CA HIS A 148 17.12 -8.34 -2.32
C HIS A 148 16.54 -9.08 -1.11
N ARG A 149 16.47 -8.38 0.02
CA ARG A 149 15.77 -8.83 1.22
C ARG A 149 14.71 -7.80 1.61
N PRO A 150 13.41 -8.08 1.39
CA PRO A 150 12.36 -7.17 1.78
C PRO A 150 12.14 -7.20 3.29
N VAL A 151 11.51 -6.16 3.82
CA VAL A 151 11.08 -6.05 5.22
C VAL A 151 9.78 -6.79 5.43
N MET A 152 8.82 -6.52 4.55
CA MET A 152 7.47 -7.06 4.61
C MET A 152 6.94 -7.34 3.21
N ILE A 153 6.13 -8.39 3.09
CA ILE A 153 5.44 -8.74 1.85
C ILE A 153 3.97 -8.96 2.20
N HIS A 154 3.07 -8.22 1.57
CA HIS A 154 1.64 -8.46 1.61
C HIS A 154 1.22 -9.26 0.37
N VAL A 155 0.74 -10.49 0.58
CA VAL A 155 0.36 -11.43 -0.49
C VAL A 155 -1.08 -11.19 -0.95
N ASN A 156 -1.36 -9.96 -1.39
CA ASN A 156 -2.68 -9.53 -1.87
C ASN A 156 -2.98 -9.99 -3.32
N TYR A 157 -4.22 -9.80 -3.79
CA TYR A 157 -4.69 -10.08 -5.17
C TYR A 157 -4.70 -11.54 -5.63
N HIS A 158 -4.60 -12.51 -4.72
CA HIS A 158 -4.57 -13.93 -5.07
C HIS A 158 -5.63 -14.73 -4.32
N SER A 159 -6.16 -15.77 -4.97
CA SER A 159 -7.02 -16.77 -4.33
C SER A 159 -6.21 -17.82 -3.56
N ASN A 160 -5.04 -18.20 -4.07
CA ASN A 160 -4.14 -19.19 -3.47
C ASN A 160 -3.07 -18.56 -2.55
N LYS A 161 -3.51 -17.67 -1.64
CA LYS A 161 -2.62 -16.90 -0.74
C LYS A 161 -1.70 -17.80 0.10
N PHE A 162 -2.25 -18.88 0.65
CA PHE A 162 -1.50 -19.79 1.53
C PHE A 162 -0.29 -20.44 0.83
N GLU A 163 -0.47 -20.94 -0.39
CA GLU A 163 0.61 -21.56 -1.17
C GLU A 163 1.70 -20.54 -1.50
N ARG A 164 1.30 -19.33 -1.91
CA ARG A 164 2.21 -18.23 -2.22
C ARG A 164 2.97 -17.78 -0.99
N MET A 165 2.32 -17.70 0.16
CA MET A 165 2.98 -17.37 1.42
C MET A 165 4.02 -18.43 1.79
N GLY A 166 3.69 -19.72 1.68
CA GLY A 166 4.64 -20.81 1.89
C GLY A 166 5.85 -20.72 0.96
N ALA A 167 5.62 -20.37 -0.31
CA ALA A 167 6.69 -20.17 -1.28
C ALA A 167 7.58 -18.96 -0.98
N VAL A 168 6.99 -17.86 -0.49
CA VAL A 168 7.73 -16.69 -0.01
C VAL A 168 8.62 -17.05 1.18
N VAL A 169 8.11 -17.87 2.12
CA VAL A 169 8.92 -18.39 3.23
C VAL A 169 10.08 -19.23 2.70
N LYS A 170 9.82 -20.20 1.81
CA LYS A 170 10.89 -21.00 1.17
C LYS A 170 11.95 -20.13 0.49
N ARG A 171 11.53 -19.06 -0.19
CA ARG A 171 12.45 -18.15 -0.87
C ARG A 171 13.35 -17.37 0.08
N TYR A 172 12.79 -16.75 1.12
CA TYR A 172 13.52 -15.75 1.92
C TYR A 172 14.01 -16.26 3.29
N VAL A 173 13.47 -17.38 3.76
CA VAL A 173 13.87 -18.05 5.01
C VAL A 173 14.72 -19.27 4.69
N ASP A 174 14.26 -20.15 3.79
CA ASP A 174 14.97 -21.40 3.47
C ASP A 174 16.02 -21.22 2.37
N GLY A 175 15.99 -20.10 1.63
CA GLY A 175 16.96 -19.76 0.60
C GLY A 175 16.70 -20.40 -0.77
N ASP A 176 15.52 -20.98 -1.00
CA ASP A 176 15.16 -21.57 -2.29
C ASP A 176 14.82 -20.48 -3.33
N LEU A 177 15.80 -20.18 -4.18
CA LEU A 177 15.66 -19.17 -5.23
C LEU A 177 14.59 -19.50 -6.28
N LYS A 178 14.15 -20.76 -6.38
CA LYS A 178 13.16 -21.22 -7.36
C LYS A 178 11.77 -21.37 -6.77
N ALA A 179 11.59 -21.12 -5.46
CA ALA A 179 10.32 -21.35 -4.78
C ALA A 179 9.14 -20.57 -5.39
N LEU A 180 9.40 -19.46 -6.09
CA LEU A 180 8.36 -18.63 -6.71
C LEU A 180 8.11 -18.96 -8.20
N ASP A 181 8.87 -19.88 -8.81
CA ASP A 181 8.88 -20.09 -10.28
C ASP A 181 7.56 -20.65 -10.81
N ASP A 182 6.93 -21.56 -10.07
CA ASP A 182 5.71 -22.25 -10.47
C ASP A 182 4.45 -21.36 -10.41
N PHE A 183 4.55 -20.18 -9.78
CA PHE A 183 3.40 -19.29 -9.66
C PHE A 183 3.21 -18.46 -10.93
N PRO A 184 2.01 -18.45 -11.54
CA PRO A 184 1.76 -17.64 -12.72
C PRO A 184 1.82 -16.14 -12.38
N VAL A 185 2.25 -15.33 -13.37
CA VAL A 185 2.22 -13.86 -13.30
C VAL A 185 0.77 -13.33 -13.32
N ARG A 186 -0.12 -14.05 -14.00
CA ARG A 186 -1.55 -13.74 -14.06
C ARG A 186 -2.25 -14.57 -12.99
N SER A 187 -3.05 -13.92 -12.15
CA SER A 187 -4.03 -14.56 -11.25
C SER A 187 -5.03 -15.37 -12.05
#